data_AF-A0A9X3MD43-F1
#
_entry.id   AF-A0A9X3MD43-F1
#
_cell.length_a   1.000
_cell.length_b   1.000
_cell.length_c   1.000
_cell.angle_alpha   90.00
_cell.angle_beta   90.00
_cell.angle_gamma   90.00
#
_symmetry.space_group_name_H-M   'P 1'
#
loop_
_entity.id
_entity.type
_entity.pdbx_description
1 polymer ?
#
loop_
_entity_poly.entity_id
_entity_poly.type
_entity_poly.pdbx_seq_one_letter_code
_entity_poly.pdbx_strand_id
1 'polypeptide(L)'
;MKKIRYPFDLHGTLSIQYRDKVNPIFLDTNEENQSIIDIDDFAVRAFSYEAEDRLLKISLQKAVNLSEIADCDSVLTGIELKQNNIKLDIVYCLYNAGIVSSSISYPLDDDSPIESIAIAKPLTLHLN
;
A
#
# COMPACT_ATOMS: atom_id res chain seq x y z
N MET A 1 -5.40 -19.79 -5.27
CA MET A 1 -6.70 -19.10 -5.44
C MET A 1 -6.72 -18.44 -6.81
N LYS A 2 -7.84 -18.46 -7.56
CA LYS A 2 -7.93 -17.69 -8.82
C LYS A 2 -7.96 -16.21 -8.48
N LYS A 3 -6.95 -15.43 -8.92
CA LYS A 3 -6.96 -13.96 -8.80
C LYS A 3 -8.24 -13.42 -9.46
N ILE A 4 -8.94 -12.52 -8.78
CA ILE A 4 -10.06 -11.78 -9.38
C ILE A 4 -9.48 -11.03 -10.59
N ARG A 5 -10.10 -11.18 -11.76
CA ARG A 5 -9.66 -10.51 -12.98
C ARG A 5 -10.35 -9.16 -13.08
N TYR A 6 -9.56 -8.10 -13.16
CA TYR A 6 -10.02 -6.75 -13.44
C TYR A 6 -9.79 -6.43 -14.92
N PRO A 7 -10.48 -5.43 -15.49
CA PRO A 7 -10.25 -4.98 -16.86
C PRO A 7 -8.92 -4.22 -17.03
N PHE A 8 -8.02 -4.33 -16.05
CA PHE A 8 -6.71 -3.72 -16.02
C PHE A 8 -5.76 -4.57 -15.18
N ASP A 9 -4.47 -4.48 -15.48
CA ASP A 9 -3.36 -5.01 -14.70
C ASP A 9 -2.50 -3.83 -14.22
N LEU A 10 -2.12 -3.85 -12.94
CA LEU A 10 -1.34 -2.81 -12.29
C LEU A 10 0.01 -3.37 -11.86
N HIS A 11 1.08 -2.72 -12.26
CA HIS A 11 2.43 -3.10 -11.85
C HIS A 11 3.18 -1.92 -11.24
N GLY A 12 3.97 -2.22 -10.23
CA GLY A 12 4.74 -1.25 -9.48
C GLY A 12 4.88 -1.72 -8.04
N THR A 13 5.75 -1.05 -7.31
CA THR A 13 6.02 -1.36 -5.92
C THR A 13 5.78 -0.15 -5.04
N LEU A 14 5.43 -0.41 -3.79
CA LEU A 14 5.25 0.57 -2.76
C LEU A 14 6.22 0.25 -1.62
N SER A 15 7.08 1.21 -1.30
CA SER A 15 8.01 1.14 -0.20
C SER A 15 7.37 1.73 1.05
N ILE A 16 7.47 1.01 2.17
CA ILE A 16 6.98 1.43 3.48
C ILE A 16 8.17 1.46 4.43
N GLN A 17 8.45 2.63 4.98
CA GLN A 17 9.42 2.81 6.05
C GLN A 17 8.71 2.73 7.39
N TYR A 18 9.10 1.78 8.24
CA TYR A 18 8.59 1.69 9.61
C TYR A 18 9.50 2.45 10.56
N ARG A 19 8.93 2.95 11.66
CA ARG A 19 9.71 3.55 12.75
C ARG A 19 10.53 2.50 13.49
N ASP A 20 11.50 2.97 14.27
CA ASP A 20 12.30 2.10 15.13
C ASP A 20 11.39 1.28 16.09
N LYS A 21 11.77 0.02 16.33
CA LYS A 21 11.03 -0.94 17.16
C LYS A 21 9.61 -1.29 16.70
N VAL A 22 9.25 -0.96 15.46
CA VAL A 22 8.03 -1.44 14.81
C VAL A 22 8.39 -2.56 13.85
N ASN A 23 7.79 -3.75 14.05
CA ASN A 23 7.98 -4.89 13.18
C ASN A 23 6.68 -5.23 12.44
N PRO A 24 6.70 -5.33 11.09
CA PRO A 24 5.61 -5.96 10.36
C PRO A 24 5.64 -7.47 10.53
N ILE A 25 4.47 -8.09 10.74
CA ILE A 25 4.37 -9.53 11.05
C ILE A 25 4.32 -10.40 9.79
N PHE A 26 3.87 -9.85 8.66
CA PHE A 26 3.63 -10.61 7.42
C PHE A 26 4.33 -9.99 6.21
N LEU A 27 5.31 -9.13 6.44
CA LEU A 27 6.09 -8.49 5.39
C LEU A 27 7.55 -8.59 5.78
N ASP A 28 8.40 -8.88 4.80
CA ASP A 28 9.83 -8.89 4.99
C ASP A 28 10.36 -7.46 4.99
N THR A 29 11.23 -7.15 5.95
CA THR A 29 11.93 -5.87 6.02
C THR A 29 13.40 -6.01 5.69
N ASN A 30 13.98 -4.98 5.09
CA ASN A 30 15.43 -4.88 4.89
C ASN A 30 16.14 -4.37 6.17
N GLU A 31 17.46 -4.15 6.07
CA GLU A 31 18.30 -3.64 7.18
C GLU A 31 17.89 -2.24 7.67
N GLU A 32 17.17 -1.47 6.85
CA GLU A 32 16.66 -0.13 7.18
C GLU A 32 15.23 -0.18 7.75
N ASN A 33 14.70 -1.36 8.09
CA ASN A 33 13.30 -1.55 8.51
C ASN A 33 12.29 -1.04 7.48
N GLN A 34 12.55 -1.33 6.20
CA GLN A 34 11.69 -0.98 5.08
C GLN A 34 11.12 -2.24 4.43
N SER A 35 9.82 -2.24 4.16
CA SER A 35 9.14 -3.25 3.33
C SER A 35 8.93 -2.73 1.92
N ILE A 36 9.12 -3.61 0.93
CA ILE A 36 8.71 -3.36 -0.46
C ILE A 36 7.53 -4.28 -0.76
N ILE A 37 6.39 -3.70 -1.12
CA ILE A 37 5.16 -4.44 -1.43
C ILE A 37 4.80 -4.23 -2.90
N ASP A 38 4.51 -5.33 -3.60
CA ASP A 38 3.95 -5.25 -4.95
C ASP A 38 2.53 -4.68 -4.91
N ILE A 39 2.22 -3.75 -5.81
CA ILE A 39 0.86 -3.17 -5.91
C ILE A 39 -0.17 -4.24 -6.29
N ASP A 40 0.29 -5.30 -6.96
CA ASP A 40 -0.46 -6.51 -7.26
C ASP A 40 -0.96 -7.29 -6.02
N ASP A 41 -0.40 -7.00 -4.83
CA ASP A 41 -0.84 -7.55 -3.54
C ASP A 41 -1.91 -6.70 -2.85
N PHE A 42 -2.22 -5.52 -3.39
CA PHE A 42 -3.30 -4.69 -2.89
C PHE A 42 -4.65 -5.22 -3.40
N ALA A 43 -5.65 -5.19 -2.52
CA ALA A 43 -7.01 -5.52 -2.92
C ALA A 43 -7.64 -4.30 -3.63
N VAL A 44 -8.20 -4.49 -4.82
CA VAL A 44 -9.03 -3.48 -5.47
C VAL A 44 -10.34 -3.36 -4.69
N ARG A 45 -10.58 -2.19 -4.10
CA ARG A 45 -11.81 -1.88 -3.35
C ARG A 45 -12.90 -1.32 -4.25
N ALA A 46 -12.53 -0.47 -5.19
CA ALA A 46 -13.44 0.11 -6.16
C ALA A 46 -12.67 0.52 -7.41
N PHE A 47 -13.38 0.56 -8.54
CA PHE A 47 -12.91 1.27 -9.72
C PHE A 47 -14.13 1.87 -10.44
N SER A 48 -13.92 2.98 -11.15
CA SER A 48 -14.95 3.64 -11.94
C SER A 48 -14.36 4.27 -13.19
N TYR A 49 -15.20 4.39 -14.22
CA TYR A 49 -14.84 5.02 -15.48
C TYR A 49 -15.69 6.27 -15.70
N GLU A 50 -15.03 7.41 -15.88
CA GLU A 50 -15.64 8.69 -16.21
C GLU A 50 -15.46 8.94 -17.71
N ALA A 51 -16.56 8.78 -18.46
CA ALA A 51 -16.51 8.77 -19.92
C ALA A 51 -16.19 10.13 -20.54
N GLU A 52 -16.63 11.22 -19.90
CA GLU A 52 -16.42 12.59 -20.39
C GLU A 52 -14.93 12.94 -20.41
N ASP A 53 -14.25 12.69 -19.29
CA ASP A 53 -12.81 12.96 -19.14
C ASP A 53 -11.92 11.79 -19.55
N ARG A 54 -12.52 10.64 -19.90
CA ARG A 54 -11.83 9.38 -20.22
C ARG A 54 -10.85 8.97 -19.12
N LEU A 55 -11.30 9.04 -17.87
CA LEU A 55 -10.53 8.71 -16.69
C LEU A 55 -10.99 7.39 -16.08
N LEU A 56 -10.04 6.50 -15.82
CA LEU A 56 -10.21 5.31 -15.00
C LEU A 56 -9.69 5.63 -13.60
N LYS A 57 -10.57 5.62 -12.61
CA LYS A 57 -10.25 5.83 -11.19
C LYS A 57 -10.23 4.46 -10.51
N ILE A 58 -9.16 4.13 -9.81
CA ILE A 58 -8.97 2.84 -9.13
C ILE A 58 -8.61 3.12 -7.68
N SER A 59 -9.24 2.41 -6.76
CA SER A 59 -8.97 2.48 -5.33
C SER A 59 -8.50 1.12 -4.82
N LEU A 60 -7.30 1.10 -4.29
CA LEU A 60 -6.60 -0.07 -3.78
C LEU A 60 -6.44 0.03 -2.27
N GLN A 61 -6.41 -1.11 -1.59
CA GLN A 61 -6.15 -1.16 -0.16
C GLN A 61 -5.32 -2.39 0.24
N LYS A 62 -4.34 -2.17 1.11
CA LYS A 62 -3.57 -3.23 1.76
C LYS A 62 -3.62 -3.05 3.27
N ALA A 63 -3.98 -4.12 3.96
CA ALA A 63 -3.85 -4.20 5.41
C ALA A 63 -2.41 -4.61 5.76
N VAL A 64 -1.84 -3.94 6.75
CA VAL A 64 -0.51 -4.19 7.29
C VAL A 64 -0.64 -4.40 8.79
N ASN A 65 -0.17 -5.54 9.29
CA ASN A 65 -0.22 -5.86 10.71
C ASN A 65 1.15 -5.59 11.32
N LEU A 66 1.17 -4.72 12.33
CA LEU A 66 2.38 -4.23 12.97
C LEU A 66 2.38 -4.64 14.44
N SER A 67 3.56 -4.95 14.96
CA SER A 67 3.83 -5.14 16.39
C SER A 67 4.89 -4.17 16.85
N GLU A 68 4.68 -3.55 18.01
CA GLU A 68 5.67 -2.69 18.66
C GLU A 68 6.49 -3.52 19.66
N ILE A 69 7.82 -3.41 19.59
CA ILE A 69 8.73 -4.03 20.55
C ILE A 69 8.94 -3.03 21.69
N ALA A 70 8.48 -3.37 22.89
CA ALA A 70 8.78 -2.58 24.09
C ALA A 70 10.19 -2.88 24.61
N ASP A 71 10.94 -1.85 25.04
CA ASP A 71 12.31 -1.95 25.59
C ASP A 71 12.40 -2.62 26.99
N CYS A 72 11.31 -3.15 27.54
CA CYS A 72 11.28 -3.65 28.91
C CYS A 72 11.08 -5.17 28.97
N ASP A 73 11.86 -5.82 29.84
CA ASP A 73 11.74 -7.22 30.32
C ASP A 73 10.39 -7.48 31.05
N SER A 74 9.26 -7.16 30.44
CA SER A 74 7.94 -7.49 30.96
C SER A 74 7.43 -8.78 30.32
N VAL A 75 7.46 -9.83 31.14
CA VAL A 75 6.71 -11.08 31.08
C VAL A 75 5.60 -11.09 30.00
N LEU A 76 5.81 -11.97 29.01
CA LEU A 76 4.87 -12.39 27.96
C LEU A 76 3.39 -12.32 28.38
N THR A 77 2.68 -11.31 27.90
CA THR A 77 1.22 -11.27 27.87
C THR A 77 0.74 -10.75 26.51
N GLY A 78 0.92 -11.58 25.48
CA GLY A 78 0.35 -11.34 24.14
C GLY A 78 1.03 -10.21 23.35
N ILE A 79 1.34 -10.47 22.08
CA ILE A 79 1.78 -9.42 21.16
C ILE A 79 0.51 -8.70 20.69
N GLU A 80 0.31 -7.44 21.08
CA GLU A 80 -0.77 -6.62 20.54
C GLU A 80 -0.47 -6.27 19.07
N LEU A 81 -1.35 -6.70 18.16
CA LEU A 81 -1.23 -6.41 16.74
C LEU A 81 -2.05 -5.18 16.38
N LYS A 82 -1.38 -4.13 15.94
CA LYS A 82 -2.04 -2.95 15.36
C LYS A 82 -2.28 -3.19 13.87
N GLN A 83 -3.55 -3.31 13.49
CA GLN A 83 -3.94 -3.41 12.09
C GLN A 83 -4.01 -2.02 11.45
N ASN A 84 -3.14 -1.80 10.47
CA ASN A 84 -3.02 -0.56 9.71
C ASN A 84 -3.53 -0.77 8.29
N ASN A 85 -4.13 0.25 7.69
CA ASN A 85 -4.70 0.18 6.34
C ASN A 85 -4.11 1.27 5.47
N ILE A 86 -3.37 0.86 4.44
CA ILE A 86 -2.81 1.77 3.43
C ILE A 86 -3.75 1.77 2.23
N LYS A 87 -4.23 2.94 1.86
CA LYS A 87 -5.06 3.14 0.67
C LYS A 87 -4.24 3.80 -0.42
N LEU A 88 -4.38 3.31 -1.65
CA LEU A 88 -3.75 3.88 -2.85
C LEU A 88 -4.83 4.15 -3.88
N ASP A 89 -5.05 5.42 -4.21
CA ASP A 89 -5.96 5.84 -5.27
C ASP A 89 -5.16 6.22 -6.52
N ILE A 90 -5.53 5.67 -7.67
CA ILE A 90 -4.87 5.86 -8.96
C ILE A 90 -5.88 6.45 -9.94
N VAL A 91 -5.48 7.49 -10.68
CA VAL A 91 -6.22 8.05 -11.79
C VAL A 91 -5.42 7.85 -13.06
N TYR A 92 -5.99 7.10 -13.99
CA TYR A 92 -5.41 6.77 -15.29
C TYR A 92 -6.19 7.46 -16.40
N CYS A 93 -5.48 8.17 -17.27
CA CYS A 93 -6.07 8.80 -18.44
C CYS A 93 -5.93 7.87 -19.65
N LEU A 94 -7.07 7.46 -20.22
CA LEU A 94 -7.09 6.57 -21.38
C LEU A 94 -6.57 7.27 -22.65
N TYR A 95 -6.75 8.58 -22.77
CA TYR A 95 -6.31 9.34 -23.94
C TYR A 95 -4.77 9.43 -24.02
N ASN A 96 -4.13 9.72 -22.89
CA ASN A 96 -2.67 9.82 -22.80
C ASN A 96 -2.00 8.45 -22.55
N ALA A 97 -2.80 7.40 -22.36
CA ALA A 97 -2.35 6.07 -21.97
C ALA A 97 -1.36 6.11 -20.78
N GLY A 98 -1.73 6.84 -19.71
CA GLY A 98 -0.83 7.08 -18.59
C GLY A 98 -1.52 7.40 -17.28
N ILE A 99 -0.82 7.12 -16.18
CA ILE A 99 -1.23 7.49 -14.82
C ILE A 99 -0.99 8.98 -14.63
N VAL A 100 -2.07 9.72 -14.42
CA VAL A 100 -2.02 11.18 -14.24
C VAL A 100 -1.95 11.58 -12.77
N SER A 101 -2.43 10.72 -11.88
CA SER A 101 -2.36 10.94 -10.44
C SER A 101 -2.32 9.62 -9.69
N SER A 102 -1.57 9.62 -8.58
CA SER A 102 -1.54 8.54 -7.60
C SER A 102 -1.47 9.18 -6.21
N SER A 103 -2.35 8.78 -5.31
CA SER A 103 -2.45 9.32 -3.96
C SER A 103 -2.43 8.20 -2.93
N ILE A 104 -1.56 8.29 -1.94
CA ILE A 104 -1.53 7.40 -0.79
C ILE A 104 -2.30 8.07 0.35
N SER A 105 -3.20 7.34 0.99
CA SER A 105 -3.88 7.79 2.20
C SER A 105 -3.54 6.86 3.37
N TYR A 106 -2.78 7.40 4.32
CA TYR A 106 -2.48 6.83 5.63
C TYR A 106 -2.11 8.00 6.57
N PRO A 107 -2.58 8.03 7.83
CA PRO A 107 -2.17 9.06 8.78
C PRO A 107 -0.67 8.91 9.04
N LEU A 108 0.13 9.93 8.70
CA LEU A 108 1.57 9.97 8.97
C LEU A 108 1.83 11.03 10.04
N ASP A 109 1.30 10.79 11.24
CA ASP A 109 1.55 11.63 12.42
C ASP A 109 2.69 11.06 13.29
N ASP A 110 3.09 11.81 14.32
CA ASP A 110 4.20 11.44 15.18
C ASP A 110 3.96 10.20 16.04
N ASP A 111 2.70 9.78 16.16
CA ASP A 111 2.31 8.56 16.87
C ASP A 111 2.10 7.37 15.92
N SER A 112 2.21 7.58 14.60
CA SER A 112 2.01 6.52 13.63
C SER A 112 3.22 5.58 13.54
N PRO A 113 2.99 4.25 13.48
CA PRO A 113 4.07 3.26 13.42
C PRO A 113 4.80 3.24 12.06
N ILE A 114 4.20 3.84 11.03
CA ILE A 114 4.80 4.02 9.70
C ILE A 114 5.34 5.44 9.61
N GLU A 115 6.62 5.56 9.26
CA GLU A 115 7.31 6.84 9.11
C GLU A 115 7.04 7.46 7.74
N SER A 116 7.15 6.67 6.68
CA SER A 116 6.89 7.16 5.33
C SER A 116 6.42 6.06 4.39
N ILE A 117 5.71 6.46 3.35
CA ILE A 117 5.23 5.57 2.29
C ILE A 117 5.54 6.22 0.94
N ALA A 118 6.21 5.48 0.06
CA ALA A 118 6.58 5.98 -1.25
C ALA A 118 6.21 4.98 -2.35
N ILE A 119 5.65 5.48 -3.45
CA ILE A 119 5.46 4.67 -4.67
C ILE A 119 6.77 4.66 -5.42
N ALA A 120 7.34 3.48 -5.63
CA ALA A 120 8.51 3.31 -6.47
C ALA A 120 8.10 3.40 -7.95
N LYS A 121 8.91 4.11 -8.74
CA LYS A 121 8.71 4.21 -10.19
C LYS A 121 9.47 3.08 -10.90
N PRO A 122 8.92 2.49 -11.97
CA PRO A 122 7.68 2.89 -12.63
C PRO A 122 6.42 2.27 -12.02
N LEU A 123 5.35 3.08 -11.92
CA LEU A 123 3.98 2.63 -11.72
C LEU A 123 3.31 2.56 -13.09
N THR A 124 2.82 1.39 -13.49
CA THR A 124 2.24 1.16 -14.82
C THR A 124 0.88 0.49 -14.74
N LEU A 125 0.01 0.81 -15.69
CA LEU A 125 -1.31 0.22 -15.85
C LEU A 125 -1.47 -0.27 -17.29
N HIS A 126 -1.85 -1.53 -17.46
CA HIS A 126 -2.24 -2.11 -18.75
C HIS A 126 -3.74 -2.41 -18.75
N LEU A 127 -4.43 -2.12 -19.85
CA LEU A 127 -5.84 -2.47 -20.04
C LEU A 127 -5.93 -3.84 -20.73
N ASN A 128 -6.87 -4.67 -20.28
CA ASN A 128 -7.08 -6.04 -20.77
C ASN A 128 -8.17 -6.14 -21.85
#